data_AF-A0A658NJS4-F1
#
_entry.id   AF-A0A658NJS4-F1
#
_cell.length_a   1.000
_cell.length_b   1.000
_cell.length_c   1.000
_cell.angle_alpha   90.00
_cell.angle_beta   90.00
_cell.angle_gamma   90.00
#
_symmetry.space_group_name_H-M   'P 1'
#
loop_
_entity.id
_entity.type
_entity.pdbx_description
1 polymer ?
#
loop_
_entity_poly.entity_id
_entity_poly.type
_entity_poly.pdbx_seq_one_letter_code
_entity_poly.pdbx_strand_id
1 'polypeptide(L)'
;CKGIHGWQQVGRVLEVDQTPIGKTPRSCPATYVGFWDAIRKLFADTFDARTRGWNASRFSFNTGAGRCPVCDGAGQTTVETS
;
A
#
# COMPACT_ATOMS: atom_id res chain seq x y z
N CYS A 1 39.02 3.69 -15.06
CA CYS A 1 38.38 5.03 -15.10
C CYS A 1 39.11 5.98 -14.17
N LYS A 2 39.34 7.25 -14.57
CA LYS A 2 40.09 8.27 -13.79
C LYS A 2 39.20 9.27 -13.01
N GLY A 3 37.88 9.26 -13.20
CA GLY A 3 36.94 10.09 -12.41
C GLY A 3 35.71 10.49 -13.22
N ILE A 4 34.66 10.97 -12.53
CA ILE A 4 33.44 11.55 -13.12
C ILE A 4 33.43 13.05 -12.78
N HIS A 5 33.24 13.89 -13.81
CA HIS A 5 33.11 15.34 -13.68
C HIS A 5 31.69 15.77 -14.11
N GLY A 6 31.21 16.92 -13.62
CA GLY A 6 29.91 17.49 -14.04
C GLY A 6 28.67 16.92 -13.34
N TRP A 7 28.83 16.07 -12.32
CA TRP A 7 27.71 15.45 -11.59
C TRP A 7 26.98 16.40 -10.63
N GLN A 8 27.48 17.62 -10.42
CA GLN A 8 26.98 18.56 -9.41
C GLN A 8 25.51 18.99 -9.61
N GLN A 9 24.97 18.87 -10.84
CA GLN A 9 23.56 19.16 -11.11
C GLN A 9 22.63 17.96 -10.85
N VAL A 10 23.19 16.76 -10.60
CA VAL A 10 22.40 15.56 -10.34
C VAL A 10 21.99 15.53 -8.87
N GLY A 11 20.73 15.88 -8.59
CA GLY A 11 20.20 15.88 -7.23
C GLY A 11 19.87 14.49 -6.68
N ARG A 12 19.49 13.54 -7.55
CA ARG A 12 19.18 12.16 -7.16
C ARG A 12 19.27 11.22 -8.36
N VAL A 13 19.78 10.02 -8.12
CA VAL A 13 19.71 8.90 -9.06
C VAL A 13 18.80 7.85 -8.46
N LEU A 14 17.87 7.34 -9.26
CA LEU A 14 16.97 6.26 -8.89
C LEU A 14 17.04 5.18 -9.94
N GLU A 15 17.27 3.96 -9.50
CA GLU A 15 17.17 2.77 -10.34
C GLU A 15 15.70 2.39 -10.48
N VAL A 16 15.30 2.08 -11.71
CA VAL A 16 13.99 1.52 -12.04
C VAL A 16 14.24 0.21 -12.75
N ASP A 17 13.84 -0.88 -12.11
CA ASP A 17 14.05 -2.24 -12.60
C ASP A 17 12.73 -3.01 -12.66
N GLN A 18 12.82 -4.34 -12.82
CA GLN A 18 11.67 -5.23 -12.84
C GLN A 18 11.46 -5.96 -11.51
N THR A 19 12.12 -5.52 -10.44
CA THR A 19 11.92 -6.12 -9.12
C THR A 19 10.46 -5.91 -8.71
N PRO A 20 9.75 -6.96 -8.25
CA PRO A 20 8.36 -6.83 -7.84
C PRO A 20 8.19 -5.77 -6.76
N ILE A 21 7.15 -4.93 -6.89
CA ILE A 21 6.84 -3.84 -5.95
C ILE A 21 6.59 -4.32 -4.52
N GLY A 22 6.28 -5.60 -4.33
CA GLY A 22 6.21 -6.23 -3.02
C GLY A 22 6.10 -7.74 -3.14
N LYS A 23 6.34 -8.43 -2.02
CA LYS A 23 6.38 -9.89 -1.94
C LYS A 23 5.10 -10.50 -1.39
N THR A 24 4.09 -9.67 -1.09
CA THR A 24 2.83 -10.11 -0.47
C THR A 24 1.64 -9.69 -1.32
N PRO A 25 0.51 -10.42 -1.25
CA PRO A 25 -0.73 -10.04 -1.93
C PRO A 25 -1.28 -8.67 -1.49
N ARG A 26 -0.82 -8.15 -0.35
CA ARG A 26 -1.21 -6.84 0.19
C ARG A 26 -0.49 -5.67 -0.49
N SER A 27 0.58 -5.95 -1.24
CA SER A 27 1.30 -4.96 -2.03
C SER A 27 0.62 -4.81 -3.39
N CYS A 28 -0.01 -3.65 -3.61
CA CYS A 28 -0.69 -3.35 -4.86
C CYS A 28 -0.36 -1.90 -5.27
N PRO A 29 -0.64 -1.49 -6.52
CA PRO A 29 -0.34 -0.13 -6.97
C PRO A 29 -0.90 0.96 -6.05
N ALA A 30 -2.11 0.77 -5.51
CA ALA A 30 -2.77 1.71 -4.61
C ALA A 30 -2.00 1.97 -3.31
N THR A 31 -1.42 0.92 -2.73
CA THR A 31 -0.62 1.03 -1.51
C THR A 31 0.80 1.47 -1.81
N TYR A 32 1.36 1.10 -2.96
CA TYR A 32 2.71 1.47 -3.36
C TYR A 32 2.85 2.97 -3.66
N VAL A 33 1.91 3.55 -4.43
CA VAL A 33 1.96 4.98 -4.76
C VAL A 33 1.23 5.88 -3.74
N GLY A 34 0.56 5.26 -2.75
CA GLY A 34 -0.05 5.96 -1.61
C GLY A 34 -1.45 6.53 -1.82
N PHE A 35 -2.06 6.41 -3.01
CA PHE A 35 -3.41 6.96 -3.23
C PHE A 35 -4.49 6.23 -2.41
N TRP A 36 -4.21 5.02 -1.93
CA TRP A 36 -5.12 4.27 -1.06
C TRP A 36 -5.52 5.07 0.19
N ASP A 37 -4.63 5.93 0.70
CA ASP A 37 -4.90 6.76 1.87
C ASP A 37 -6.01 7.78 1.64
N ALA A 38 -6.05 8.37 0.43
CA ALA A 38 -7.11 9.30 0.05
C ALA A 38 -8.46 8.59 -0.03
N ILE A 39 -8.49 7.39 -0.62
CA ILE A 39 -9.71 6.57 -0.71
C ILE A 39 -10.24 6.25 0.70
N ARG A 40 -9.38 5.77 1.60
CA ARG A 40 -9.79 5.45 2.97
C ARG A 40 -10.38 6.66 3.73
N LYS A 41 -9.83 7.86 3.50
CA LYS A 41 -10.38 9.11 4.06
C LYS A 41 -11.76 9.41 3.50
N LEU A 42 -11.94 9.33 2.18
CA LEU A 42 -13.23 9.55 1.54
C LEU A 42 -14.32 8.60 2.07
N PHE A 43 -13.98 7.33 2.31
CA PHE A 43 -14.92 6.37 2.90
C PHE A 43 -15.26 6.69 4.37
N ALA A 44 -14.28 7.14 5.14
CA ALA A 44 -14.50 7.60 6.51
C ALA A 44 -15.38 8.86 6.58
N ASP A 45 -15.38 9.67 5.52
CA ASP A 45 -16.19 10.89 5.40
C ASP A 45 -17.63 10.62 4.90
N THR A 46 -18.04 9.35 4.76
CA THR A 46 -19.45 9.02 4.49
C THR A 46 -20.32 9.19 5.74
N PHE A 47 -21.60 9.50 5.55
CA PHE A 47 -22.55 9.62 6.66
C PHE A 47 -22.64 8.34 7.51
N ASP A 48 -22.69 7.18 6.84
CA ASP A 48 -22.76 5.87 7.50
C ASP A 48 -21.51 5.57 8.33
N ALA A 49 -20.32 5.88 7.80
CA ALA A 49 -19.07 5.68 8.52
C ALA A 49 -19.02 6.54 9.78
N ARG A 50 -19.38 7.83 9.67
CA ARG A 50 -19.42 8.75 10.81
C ARG A 50 -20.43 8.29 11.88
N THR A 51 -21.63 7.90 11.49
CA THR A 51 -22.67 7.42 12.40
C THR A 51 -22.24 6.16 13.17
N ARG A 52 -21.38 5.32 12.55
CA ARG A 52 -20.82 4.12 13.16
C ARG A 52 -19.50 4.35 13.90
N GLY A 53 -18.99 5.58 13.96
CA GLY A 53 -17.69 5.90 14.58
C GLY A 53 -16.49 5.31 13.83
N TRP A 54 -16.63 5.02 12.53
CA TRP A 54 -15.55 4.45 11.73
C TRP A 54 -14.63 5.55 11.21
N ASN A 55 -13.33 5.34 11.38
CA ASN A 55 -12.28 6.20 10.82
C ASN A 55 -11.57 5.50 9.66
N ALA A 56 -10.62 6.18 9.01
CA ALA A 56 -9.87 5.67 7.86
C ALA A 56 -9.12 4.34 8.11
N SER A 57 -8.84 3.97 9.37
CA SER A 57 -8.22 2.67 9.70
C SER A 57 -9.19 1.51 9.51
N ARG A 58 -10.50 1.73 9.65
CA ARG A 58 -11.52 0.71 9.41
C ARG A 58 -11.48 0.21 7.96
N PHE A 59 -11.12 1.09 7.02
CA PHE A 59 -11.08 0.79 5.58
C PHE A 59 -9.70 0.31 5.12
N SER A 60 -8.78 0.01 6.04
CA SER A 60 -7.50 -0.60 5.73
C SER A 60 -7.65 -2.13 5.70
N PHE A 61 -7.21 -2.76 4.61
CA PHE A 61 -7.04 -4.22 4.59
C PHE A 61 -5.72 -4.65 5.25
N ASN A 62 -4.76 -3.74 5.41
CA ASN A 62 -3.47 -4.03 6.05
C ASN A 62 -3.58 -4.13 7.57
N THR A 63 -4.47 -3.34 8.18
CA THR A 63 -4.52 -3.13 9.62
C THR A 63 -5.95 -2.85 10.09
N GLY A 64 -6.24 -3.15 11.36
CA GLY A 64 -7.50 -2.78 11.99
C GLY A 64 -8.64 -3.78 11.79
N ALA A 65 -9.72 -3.56 12.55
CA ALA A 65 -10.83 -4.50 12.69
C ALA A 65 -11.80 -4.56 11.49
N GLY A 66 -11.54 -3.81 10.41
CA GLY A 66 -12.38 -3.82 9.21
C GLY A 66 -11.90 -4.75 8.10
N ARG A 67 -10.70 -5.33 8.22
CA ARG A 67 -10.23 -6.36 7.29
C ARG A 67 -10.92 -7.70 7.55
N CYS A 68 -11.02 -8.53 6.52
CA CYS A 68 -11.56 -9.88 6.66
C CYS A 68 -10.70 -10.71 7.62
N PRO A 69 -11.27 -11.31 8.69
CA PRO A 69 -10.51 -12.10 9.65
C PRO A 69 -10.04 -13.45 9.09
N VAL A 70 -10.73 -13.98 8.07
CA VAL A 70 -10.43 -15.29 7.48
C VAL A 70 -9.14 -15.26 6.67
N CYS A 71 -8.94 -14.23 5.84
CA CYS A 71 -7.72 -14.06 5.03
C CYS A 71 -6.77 -12.99 5.58
N ASP A 72 -7.06 -12.45 6.76
CA ASP A 72 -6.32 -11.36 7.40
C ASP A 72 -6.04 -10.18 6.44
N GLY A 73 -7.05 -9.84 5.63
CA GLY A 73 -6.99 -8.79 4.61
C GLY A 73 -6.13 -9.09 3.37
N ALA A 74 -5.64 -10.31 3.17
CA ALA A 74 -4.86 -10.68 2.00
C ALA A 74 -5.69 -10.91 0.73
N GLY A 75 -7.03 -11.04 0.86
CA GLY A 75 -7.93 -11.32 -0.26
C GLY A 75 -7.91 -12.76 -0.78
N GLN A 76 -6.96 -13.57 -0.33
CA GLN A 76 -6.80 -14.99 -0.65
C GLN A 76 -6.18 -15.73 0.52
N THR A 77 -6.41 -17.04 0.60
CA THR A 77 -5.75 -17.95 1.55
C THR A 77 -4.79 -18.85 0.79
N THR A 78 -3.52 -18.87 1.18
CA THR A 78 -2.56 -19.83 0.61
C THR A 78 -2.92 -21.21 1.13
N VAL A 79 -3.28 -22.11 0.22
CA VAL A 79 -3.38 -23.54 0.53
C VAL A 79 -2.00 -24.12 0.25
N GLU A 80 -1.33 -24.63 1.27
CA GLU A 80 -0.07 -25.34 1.08
C GLU A 80 -0.36 -26.64 0.32
N THR A 81 0.10 -26.72 -0.94
CA THR A 81 0.25 -27.98 -1.63
C THR A 81 1.61 -28.55 -1.26
N SER A 82 1.60 -29.61 -0.44
CA SER A 82 2.76 -30.46 -0.16
C SER A 82 3.34 -31.08 -1.43
#